data_AF-A0A1G2KBD1-F1
#
_entry.id   AF-A0A1G2KBD1-F1
#
_cell.length_a   1.000
_cell.length_b   1.000
_cell.length_c   1.000
_cell.angle_alpha   90.00
_cell.angle_beta   90.00
_cell.angle_gamma   90.00
#
_symmetry.space_group_name_H-M   'P 1'
#
loop_
_entity.id
_entity.type
_entity.pdbx_description
1 polymer ?
#
loop_
_entity_poly.entity_id
_entity_poly.type
_entity_poly.pdbx_seq_one_letter_code
_entity_poly.pdbx_strand_id
1 'polypeptide(L)'
;MRANVANSGGPGVGKSVLAAVLFAELKILGLDYDLIPEERRKLMCEMGNYRSPFERIYMWRQQEREELRSSAADGFITDTPLFHLYTQGKWYARESRDILAVRELLRMCLELKANGRYQIITIPKNPEEIPYKTDNVRTSGESDARMKHALIRSFVEHFFPDKILFVHGSAKERAAQVICRILELRGEKE
;
A
#
# COMPACT_ATOMS: atom_id res chain seq x y z
N MET A 1 5.06 9.16 18.80
CA MET A 1 3.74 8.87 18.16
C MET A 1 3.96 7.74 17.17
N ARG A 2 3.08 6.72 17.13
CA ARG A 2 3.17 5.65 16.13
C ARG A 2 2.70 6.16 14.76
N ALA A 3 3.50 5.97 13.71
CA ALA A 3 3.19 6.43 12.36
C ALA A 3 3.26 5.27 11.36
N ASN A 4 2.12 4.64 11.08
CA ASN A 4 2.08 3.56 10.09
C ASN A 4 2.11 4.15 8.67
N VAL A 5 3.00 3.61 7.84
CA VAL A 5 3.26 4.07 6.48
C VAL A 5 2.75 3.05 5.47
N ALA A 6 1.83 3.50 4.62
CA ALA A 6 1.29 2.73 3.50
C ALA A 6 1.86 3.22 2.17
N ASN A 7 2.75 2.44 1.57
CA ASN A 7 3.27 2.74 0.24
C ASN A 7 2.29 2.28 -0.84
N SER A 8 1.74 3.23 -1.60
CA SER A 8 0.60 2.99 -2.49
C SER A 8 0.90 3.40 -3.94
N GLY A 9 0.00 2.99 -4.85
CA GLY A 9 0.13 3.18 -6.30
C GLY A 9 0.09 1.88 -7.12
N GLY A 10 0.02 2.03 -8.44
CA GLY A 10 -0.08 0.90 -9.37
C GLY A 10 1.15 -0.03 -9.38
N PRO A 11 1.10 -1.14 -10.13
CA PRO A 11 2.25 -2.01 -10.35
C PRO A 11 3.43 -1.25 -10.98
N GLY A 12 4.66 -1.63 -10.64
CA GLY A 12 5.87 -1.09 -11.28
C GLY A 12 6.33 0.31 -10.84
N VAL A 13 5.61 0.98 -9.95
CA VAL A 13 5.95 2.35 -9.51
C VAL A 13 6.98 2.44 -8.35
N GLY A 14 7.62 1.31 -8.00
CA GLY A 14 8.69 1.27 -6.99
C GLY A 14 8.26 1.15 -5.53
N LYS A 15 7.01 0.74 -5.23
CA LYS A 15 6.50 0.64 -3.85
C LYS A 15 7.33 -0.25 -2.93
N SER A 16 7.59 -1.50 -3.36
CA SER A 16 8.37 -2.46 -2.56
C SER A 16 9.81 -2.00 -2.34
N VAL A 17 10.40 -1.32 -3.33
CA VAL A 17 11.75 -0.75 -3.22
C VAL A 17 11.76 0.41 -2.23
N LEU A 18 10.79 1.33 -2.32
CA LEU A 18 10.63 2.40 -1.35
C LEU A 18 10.44 1.85 0.07
N ALA A 19 9.60 0.82 0.25
CA ALA A 19 9.36 0.21 1.54
C ALA A 19 10.65 -0.37 2.15
N ALA A 20 11.46 -1.08 1.35
CA ALA A 20 12.73 -1.65 1.79
C ALA A 20 13.77 -0.56 2.14
N VAL A 21 13.92 0.46 1.29
CA VAL A 21 14.85 1.57 1.54
C VAL A 21 14.43 2.36 2.78
N LEU A 22 13.15 2.70 2.90
CA LEU A 22 12.61 3.41 4.05
C LEU A 22 12.84 2.62 5.35
N PHE A 23 12.59 1.31 5.35
CA PHE A 23 12.83 0.46 6.51
C PHE A 23 14.30 0.48 6.94
N ALA A 24 15.23 0.34 5.98
CA ALA A 24 16.66 0.37 6.25
C ALA A 24 17.09 1.73 6.85
N GLU A 25 16.68 2.83 6.22
CA GLU A 25 17.03 4.19 6.66
C GLU A 25 16.45 4.51 8.05
N LEU A 26 15.20 4.11 8.34
CA LEU A 26 14.60 4.30 9.68
C LEU A 26 15.35 3.50 10.76
N LYS A 27 15.78 2.27 10.47
CA LYS A 27 16.59 1.48 11.42
C LYS A 27 17.96 2.10 11.64
N ILE A 28 18.59 2.68 10.61
CA ILE A 28 19.85 3.44 10.73
C ILE A 28 19.66 4.66 11.65
N LEU A 29 18.51 5.33 11.57
CA LEU A 29 18.14 6.45 12.45
C LEU A 29 17.73 6.02 13.86
N GLY A 30 17.77 4.71 14.18
CA GLY A 30 17.39 4.19 15.50
C GLY A 30 15.88 4.13 15.74
N LEU A 31 15.06 4.27 14.69
CA LEU A 31 13.60 4.20 14.80
C LEU A 31 13.12 2.75 14.64
N ASP A 32 12.21 2.35 15.53
CA ASP A 32 11.68 1.01 15.59
C ASP A 32 10.44 0.84 14.73
N TYR A 33 10.66 0.37 13.51
CA TYR A 33 9.61 -0.01 12.56
C TYR A 33 9.65 -1.49 12.21
N ASP A 34 8.50 -2.06 11.86
CA ASP A 34 8.39 -3.35 11.16
C ASP A 34 8.15 -3.12 9.66
N LEU A 35 8.71 -4.00 8.82
CA LEU A 35 8.38 -4.07 7.39
C LEU A 35 7.41 -5.24 7.16
N ILE A 36 6.20 -4.93 6.71
CA ILE A 36 5.16 -5.91 6.42
C ILE A 36 5.07 -6.10 4.89
N PRO A 37 5.54 -7.24 4.36
CA PRO A 37 5.53 -7.50 2.93
C PRO A 37 4.12 -7.87 2.42
N GLU A 38 3.99 -7.97 1.10
CA GLU A 38 2.80 -8.43 0.38
C GLU A 38 2.49 -9.91 0.69
N GLU A 39 1.53 -10.18 1.57
CA GLU A 39 1.09 -11.55 1.91
C GLU A 39 0.54 -12.31 0.69
N ARG A 40 -0.06 -11.58 -0.26
CA ARG A 40 -0.59 -12.16 -1.49
C ARG A 40 0.45 -13.02 -2.22
N ARG A 41 1.73 -12.66 -2.22
CA ARG A 41 2.78 -13.44 -2.90
C ARG A 41 2.95 -14.82 -2.28
N LYS A 42 2.97 -14.88 -0.95
CA LYS A 42 3.04 -16.14 -0.21
C LYS A 42 1.80 -16.99 -0.47
N LEU A 43 0.62 -16.38 -0.37
CA LEU A 43 -0.63 -17.08 -0.57
C LEU A 43 -0.81 -17.56 -2.03
N MET A 44 -0.26 -16.86 -3.02
CA MET A 44 -0.28 -17.31 -4.42
C MET A 44 0.53 -18.59 -4.64
N CYS A 45 1.63 -18.78 -3.91
CA CYS A 45 2.41 -20.01 -3.98
C CYS A 45 1.65 -21.21 -3.38
N GLU A 46 0.84 -20.96 -2.35
CA GLU A 46 0.09 -22.01 -1.63
C GLU A 46 -1.25 -22.36 -2.31
N MET A 47 -1.98 -21.36 -2.81
CA MET A 47 -3.38 -21.52 -3.27
C MET A 47 -3.60 -21.14 -4.74
N GLY A 48 -2.55 -20.68 -5.44
CA GLY A 48 -2.64 -20.27 -6.84
C GLY A 48 -3.21 -18.86 -7.05
N ASN A 49 -3.71 -18.61 -8.27
CA ASN A 49 -4.19 -17.29 -8.67
C ASN A 49 -5.61 -17.01 -8.16
N TYR A 50 -5.77 -15.94 -7.39
CA TYR A 50 -7.06 -15.38 -6.98
C TYR A 50 -7.82 -14.76 -8.16
N ARG A 51 -9.12 -15.07 -8.26
CA ARG A 51 -9.97 -14.74 -9.41
C ARG A 51 -11.29 -14.07 -9.05
N SER A 52 -11.61 -13.91 -7.77
CA SER A 52 -12.91 -13.38 -7.32
C SER A 52 -12.76 -12.25 -6.27
N PRO A 53 -13.78 -11.39 -6.12
CA PRO A 53 -13.81 -10.41 -5.04
C PRO A 53 -13.95 -11.03 -3.65
N PHE A 54 -14.54 -12.22 -3.51
CA PHE A 54 -14.62 -12.93 -2.24
C PHE A 54 -13.25 -13.34 -1.71
N GLU A 55 -12.36 -13.85 -2.58
CA GLU A 55 -10.97 -14.16 -2.19
C GLU A 55 -10.20 -12.92 -1.74
N ARG A 56 -10.60 -11.72 -2.19
CA ARG A 56 -10.00 -10.46 -1.72
C ARG A 56 -10.37 -10.12 -0.29
N ILE A 57 -11.55 -10.54 0.18
CA ILE A 57 -11.92 -10.44 1.60
C ILE A 57 -10.98 -11.34 2.42
N TYR A 58 -10.73 -12.57 1.96
CA TYR A 58 -9.77 -13.45 2.61
C TYR A 58 -8.37 -12.84 2.64
N MET A 59 -7.85 -12.37 1.50
CA MET A 59 -6.54 -11.71 1.42
C MET A 59 -6.45 -10.49 2.33
N TRP A 60 -7.55 -9.73 2.49
CA TRP A 60 -7.58 -8.61 3.42
C TRP A 60 -7.30 -9.08 4.83
N ARG A 61 -8.00 -10.12 5.30
CA ARG A 61 -7.81 -10.64 6.65
C ARG A 61 -6.41 -11.19 6.88
N GLN A 62 -5.78 -11.78 5.85
CA GLN A 62 -4.39 -12.25 5.97
C GLN A 62 -3.41 -11.08 6.10
N GLN A 63 -3.50 -10.07 5.21
CA GLN A 63 -2.65 -8.89 5.26
C GLN A 63 -2.87 -8.08 6.56
N GLU A 64 -4.13 -7.92 6.97
CA GLU A 64 -4.52 -7.22 8.20
C GLU A 64 -3.98 -7.91 9.44
N ARG A 65 -3.94 -9.24 9.45
CA ARG A 65 -3.33 -10.00 10.54
C ARG A 65 -1.84 -9.70 10.67
N GLU A 66 -1.10 -9.62 9.57
CA GLU A 66 0.32 -9.27 9.62
C GLU A 66 0.52 -7.81 10.05
N GLU A 67 -0.33 -6.88 9.61
CA GLU A 67 -0.33 -5.50 10.13
C GLU A 67 -0.60 -5.42 11.64
N LEU A 68 -1.53 -6.23 12.16
CA LEU A 68 -1.87 -6.28 13.58
C LEU A 68 -0.80 -6.96 14.45
N ARG A 69 0.04 -7.81 13.86
CA ARG A 69 1.14 -8.49 14.57
C ARG A 69 2.35 -7.60 14.79
N SER A 70 2.45 -6.47 14.09
CA SER A 70 3.56 -5.54 14.27
C SER A 70 3.63 -5.02 15.72
N SER A 71 4.72 -5.38 16.39
CA SER A 71 5.04 -4.97 17.76
C SER A 71 5.96 -3.74 17.82
N ALA A 72 6.45 -3.27 16.67
CA ALA A 72 7.34 -2.13 16.59
C ALA A 72 6.74 -0.85 17.20
N ALA A 73 7.55 -0.13 17.98
CA ALA A 73 7.09 0.98 18.80
C ALA A 73 6.74 2.23 17.98
N ASP A 74 7.49 2.52 16.92
CA ASP A 74 7.31 3.73 16.11
C ASP A 74 6.35 3.52 14.93
N GLY A 75 6.11 2.29 14.48
CA GLY A 75 5.12 2.00 13.44
C GLY A 75 5.45 0.79 12.59
N PHE A 76 4.71 0.67 11.49
CA PHE A 76 5.03 -0.30 10.45
C PHE A 76 5.04 0.34 9.06
N ILE A 77 5.69 -0.33 8.12
CA ILE A 77 5.69 0.00 6.70
C ILE A 77 5.03 -1.15 5.94
N THR A 78 4.07 -0.85 5.07
CA THR A 78 3.53 -1.83 4.11
C THR A 78 3.63 -1.31 2.68
N ASP A 79 3.86 -2.20 1.72
CA ASP A 79 3.79 -1.91 0.28
C ASP A 79 2.48 -2.38 -0.38
N THR A 80 1.59 -2.97 0.43
CA THR A 80 0.29 -3.52 0.02
C THR A 80 -0.78 -3.08 1.01
N PRO A 81 -1.11 -1.78 1.05
CA PRO A 81 -2.11 -1.30 2.00
C PRO A 81 -3.48 -1.90 1.68
N LEU A 82 -4.24 -2.20 2.72
CA LEU A 82 -5.45 -3.02 2.66
C LEU A 82 -6.47 -2.53 1.61
N PHE A 83 -6.63 -1.21 1.47
CA PHE A 83 -7.54 -0.62 0.49
C PHE A 83 -7.20 -0.96 -0.97
N HIS A 84 -5.99 -1.43 -1.29
CA HIS A 84 -5.68 -1.97 -2.63
C HIS A 84 -6.57 -3.15 -3.00
N LEU A 85 -6.99 -3.93 -2.02
CA LEU A 85 -7.87 -5.07 -2.26
C LEU A 85 -9.27 -4.63 -2.70
N TYR A 86 -9.75 -3.50 -2.17
CA TYR A 86 -10.97 -2.86 -2.65
C TYR A 86 -10.80 -2.25 -4.04
N THR A 87 -9.77 -1.42 -4.27
CA THR A 87 -9.59 -0.72 -5.56
C THR A 87 -9.50 -1.68 -6.73
N GLN A 88 -8.90 -2.85 -6.49
CA GLN A 88 -8.80 -3.91 -7.48
C GLN A 88 -10.04 -4.83 -7.50
N GLY A 89 -10.84 -4.88 -6.42
CA GLY A 89 -11.98 -5.80 -6.27
C GLY A 89 -13.00 -5.69 -7.40
N LYS A 90 -13.28 -4.47 -7.87
CA LYS A 90 -14.18 -4.25 -9.02
C LYS A 90 -13.71 -4.94 -10.31
N TRP A 91 -12.41 -5.11 -10.54
CA TRP A 91 -11.92 -5.73 -11.78
C TRP A 91 -12.15 -7.24 -11.84
N TYR A 92 -12.35 -7.86 -10.68
CA TYR A 92 -12.59 -9.30 -10.54
C TYR A 92 -14.07 -9.63 -10.44
N ALA A 93 -14.95 -8.63 -10.32
CA ALA A 93 -16.38 -8.85 -10.38
C ALA A 93 -16.78 -9.32 -11.79
N ARG A 94 -17.47 -10.46 -11.85
CA ARG A 94 -17.97 -11.09 -13.08
C ARG A 94 -19.44 -11.42 -12.99
N GLU A 95 -19.95 -11.65 -11.78
CA GLU A 95 -21.33 -12.03 -11.51
C GLU A 95 -22.04 -11.00 -10.64
N SER A 96 -23.37 -10.94 -10.69
CA SER A 96 -24.14 -10.02 -9.85
C SER A 96 -23.89 -10.20 -8.36
N ARG A 97 -23.60 -11.43 -7.89
CA ARG A 97 -23.29 -11.70 -6.48
C ARG A 97 -21.99 -11.04 -6.00
N ASP A 98 -21.05 -10.77 -6.90
CA ASP A 98 -19.75 -10.18 -6.56
C ASP A 98 -19.87 -8.77 -6.01
N ILE A 99 -20.98 -8.08 -6.31
CA ILE A 99 -21.24 -6.74 -5.77
C ILE A 99 -21.30 -6.75 -4.24
N LEU A 100 -21.74 -7.85 -3.63
CA LEU A 100 -21.80 -7.98 -2.17
C LEU A 100 -20.39 -7.95 -1.58
N ALA A 101 -19.46 -8.69 -2.18
CA ALA A 101 -18.07 -8.70 -1.74
C ALA A 101 -17.37 -7.35 -1.97
N VAL A 102 -17.66 -6.67 -3.10
CA VAL A 102 -17.14 -5.32 -3.36
C VAL A 102 -17.67 -4.31 -2.34
N ARG A 103 -18.96 -4.38 -1.96
CA ARG A 103 -19.56 -3.55 -0.92
C ARG A 103 -18.95 -3.82 0.45
N GLU A 104 -18.66 -5.07 0.77
CA GLU A 104 -17.98 -5.43 2.01
C GLU A 104 -16.55 -4.89 2.06
N LEU A 105 -15.78 -5.01 0.98
CA LEU A 105 -14.44 -4.40 0.89
C LEU A 105 -14.50 -2.87 1.04
N LEU A 106 -15.53 -2.21 0.51
CA LEU A 106 -15.75 -0.78 0.74
C LEU A 106 -16.03 -0.47 2.22
N ARG A 107 -16.89 -1.26 2.87
CA ARG A 107 -17.18 -1.14 4.31
C ARG A 107 -15.90 -1.25 5.13
N MET A 108 -15.03 -2.20 4.81
CA MET A 108 -13.73 -2.40 5.48
C MET A 108 -12.76 -1.22 5.24
N CYS A 109 -12.78 -0.59 4.06
CA CYS A 109 -12.05 0.66 3.83
C CYS A 109 -12.56 1.82 4.70
N LEU A 110 -13.86 1.88 5.00
CA LEU A 110 -14.42 2.90 5.90
C LEU A 110 -13.95 2.67 7.35
N GLU A 111 -13.89 1.42 7.80
CA GLU A 111 -13.34 1.05 9.11
C GLU A 111 -11.86 1.40 9.23
N LEU A 112 -11.08 1.09 8.19
CA LEU A 112 -9.67 1.45 8.06
C LEU A 112 -9.44 2.97 8.13
N LYS A 113 -10.36 3.77 7.58
CA LYS A 113 -10.32 5.22 7.71
C LYS A 113 -10.67 5.67 9.12
N ALA A 114 -11.76 5.14 9.67
CA ALA A 114 -12.28 5.53 10.98
C ALA A 114 -11.28 5.22 12.12
N ASN A 115 -10.56 4.11 12.04
CA ASN A 115 -9.54 3.74 13.03
C ASN A 115 -8.18 4.44 12.82
N GLY A 116 -8.03 5.22 11.75
CA GLY A 116 -6.78 5.92 11.44
C GLY A 116 -5.59 4.98 11.26
N ARG A 117 -5.79 3.80 10.65
CA ARG A 117 -4.74 2.77 10.52
C ARG A 117 -3.43 3.29 9.95
N TYR A 118 -3.50 4.18 8.96
CA TYR A 118 -2.34 4.76 8.29
C TYR A 118 -2.22 6.26 8.59
N GLN A 119 -1.03 6.68 9.00
CA GLN A 119 -0.68 8.07 9.25
C GLN A 119 -0.14 8.74 7.98
N ILE A 120 0.56 7.96 7.14
CA ILE A 120 1.12 8.41 5.86
C ILE A 120 0.77 7.40 4.78
N ILE A 121 0.22 7.88 3.66
CA ILE A 121 -0.01 7.10 2.45
C ILE A 121 0.82 7.71 1.34
N THR A 122 1.86 7.02 0.91
CA THR A 122 2.72 7.52 -0.17
C THR A 122 2.12 7.19 -1.54
N ILE A 123 2.15 8.15 -2.45
CA ILE A 123 1.75 7.97 -3.85
C ILE A 123 2.84 8.59 -4.73
N PRO A 124 3.47 7.84 -5.66
CA PRO A 124 4.38 8.43 -6.63
C PRO A 124 3.69 9.53 -7.43
N LYS A 125 4.25 10.74 -7.43
CA LYS A 125 3.68 11.89 -8.15
C LYS A 125 3.65 11.64 -9.66
N ASN A 126 4.73 11.06 -10.19
CA ASN A 126 4.83 10.60 -11.55
C ASN A 126 5.14 9.08 -11.56
N PRO A 127 4.21 8.23 -12.07
CA PRO A 127 4.44 6.78 -12.12
C PRO A 127 5.50 6.36 -13.14
N GLU A 128 5.93 7.26 -14.04
CA GLU A 128 6.90 7.02 -15.12
C GLU A 128 8.35 7.27 -14.69
N GLU A 129 8.59 7.86 -13.51
CA GLU A 129 9.94 8.06 -12.97
C GLU A 129 10.72 6.75 -12.83
N ILE A 130 10.02 5.62 -12.72
CA ILE A 130 10.60 4.29 -12.72
C ILE A 130 10.17 3.59 -14.02
N PRO A 131 11.14 3.18 -14.87
CA PRO A 131 10.83 2.46 -16.10
C PRO A 131 10.00 1.21 -15.82
N TYR A 132 8.88 1.08 -16.52
CA TYR A 132 8.05 -0.10 -16.38
C TYR A 132 8.77 -1.32 -16.93
N LYS A 133 8.78 -2.41 -16.16
CA LYS A 133 9.30 -3.70 -16.58
C LYS A 133 8.32 -4.79 -16.15
N THR A 134 7.98 -5.63 -17.11
CA THR A 134 7.32 -6.91 -16.85
C THR A 134 8.35 -7.92 -16.35
N ASP A 135 7.90 -8.85 -15.52
CA ASP A 135 8.71 -9.97 -15.02
C ASP A 135 7.79 -11.19 -14.79
N ASN A 136 8.32 -12.27 -14.20
CA ASN A 136 7.56 -13.49 -13.92
C ASN A 136 6.36 -13.27 -12.99
N VAL A 137 6.25 -12.11 -12.33
CA VAL A 137 5.16 -11.74 -11.42
C VAL A 137 4.28 -10.64 -12.03
N ARG A 138 4.86 -9.72 -12.81
CA ARG A 138 4.21 -8.60 -13.48
C ARG A 138 3.91 -8.94 -14.92
N THR A 139 2.75 -9.58 -15.13
CA THR A 139 2.28 -10.00 -16.44
C THR A 139 1.40 -8.96 -17.15
N SER A 140 0.94 -7.91 -16.45
CA SER A 140 0.11 -6.86 -17.06
C SER A 140 0.94 -5.88 -17.88
N GLY A 141 0.35 -5.34 -18.96
CA GLY A 141 0.97 -4.29 -19.75
C GLY A 141 1.15 -2.98 -18.98
N GLU A 142 2.01 -2.09 -19.50
CA GLU A 142 2.26 -0.80 -18.88
C GLU A 142 0.99 0.06 -18.78
N SER A 143 0.20 0.12 -19.86
CA SER A 143 -1.07 0.87 -19.90
C SER A 143 -2.01 0.46 -18.76
N ASP A 144 -2.18 -0.85 -18.53
CA ASP A 144 -2.95 -1.35 -17.41
C ASP A 144 -2.35 -0.88 -16.09
N ALA A 145 -1.03 -1.01 -15.89
CA ALA A 145 -0.40 -0.57 -14.66
C ALA A 145 -0.60 0.93 -14.37
N ARG A 146 -0.59 1.77 -15.42
CA ARG A 146 -0.87 3.21 -15.30
C ARG A 146 -2.33 3.49 -14.96
N MET A 147 -3.27 2.81 -15.61
CA MET A 147 -4.70 2.89 -15.27
C MET A 147 -4.94 2.52 -13.80
N LYS A 148 -4.33 1.43 -13.33
CA LYS A 148 -4.40 0.98 -11.93
C LYS A 148 -3.82 2.04 -10.98
N HIS A 149 -2.69 2.66 -11.35
CA HIS A 149 -2.11 3.74 -10.57
C HIS A 149 -3.05 4.94 -10.45
N ALA A 150 -3.65 5.40 -11.56
CA ALA A 150 -4.59 6.52 -11.57
C ALA A 150 -5.83 6.24 -10.71
N LEU A 151 -6.38 5.03 -10.79
CA LEU A 151 -7.53 4.62 -9.97
C LEU A 151 -7.20 4.56 -8.48
N ILE A 152 -6.03 4.02 -8.12
CA ILE A 152 -5.57 3.99 -6.73
C ILE A 152 -5.36 5.42 -6.22
N ARG A 153 -4.71 6.29 -7.01
CA ARG A 153 -4.48 7.68 -6.66
C ARG A 153 -5.80 8.41 -6.41
N SER A 154 -6.74 8.35 -7.34
CA SER A 154 -8.07 8.97 -7.21
C SER A 154 -8.81 8.48 -5.98
N PHE A 155 -8.76 7.17 -5.70
CA PHE A 155 -9.36 6.61 -4.49
C PHE A 155 -8.73 7.19 -3.22
N VAL A 156 -7.40 7.26 -3.13
CA VAL A 156 -6.73 7.79 -1.95
C VAL A 156 -6.98 9.29 -1.79
N GLU A 157 -6.93 10.08 -2.86
CA GLU A 157 -7.27 11.52 -2.87
C GLU A 157 -8.67 11.79 -2.31
N HIS A 158 -9.63 10.92 -2.60
CA HIS A 158 -10.99 11.05 -2.09
C HIS A 158 -11.17 10.51 -0.67
N PHE A 159 -10.62 9.32 -0.36
CA PHE A 159 -10.85 8.66 0.92
C PHE A 159 -9.94 9.13 2.04
N PHE A 160 -8.70 9.50 1.74
CA PHE A 160 -7.64 9.79 2.72
C PHE A 160 -6.88 11.10 2.41
N PRO A 161 -7.55 12.22 2.08
CA PRO A 161 -6.88 13.44 1.61
C PRO A 161 -5.77 13.93 2.55
N ASP A 162 -6.01 13.87 3.87
CA ASP A 162 -5.10 14.40 4.89
C ASP A 162 -3.91 13.48 5.21
N LYS A 163 -3.86 12.28 4.61
CA LYS A 163 -2.81 11.28 4.85
C LYS A 163 -1.85 11.14 3.68
N ILE A 164 -2.12 11.81 2.55
CA ILE A 164 -1.36 11.63 1.32
C ILE A 164 -0.02 12.33 1.41
N LEU A 165 1.02 11.63 0.98
CA LEU A 165 2.32 12.21 0.64
C LEU A 165 2.66 11.85 -0.80
N PHE A 166 2.68 12.85 -1.68
CA PHE A 166 3.18 12.66 -3.03
C PHE A 166 4.70 12.60 -3.01
N VAL A 167 5.26 11.48 -3.45
CA VAL A 167 6.71 11.25 -3.46
C VAL A 167 7.26 11.30 -4.89
N HIS A 168 8.48 11.77 -5.05
CA HIS A 168 9.16 11.84 -6.35
C HIS A 168 10.65 11.55 -6.26
N GLY A 169 11.27 11.21 -7.39
CA GLY A 169 12.70 10.92 -7.50
C GLY A 169 13.05 9.45 -7.27
N SER A 170 14.32 9.19 -6.98
CA SER A 170 14.87 7.88 -6.65
C SER A 170 14.27 7.30 -5.37
N ALA A 171 14.45 6.00 -5.14
CA ALA A 171 13.96 5.35 -3.91
C ALA A 171 14.51 6.02 -2.63
N LYS A 172 15.75 6.50 -2.66
CA LYS A 172 16.38 7.19 -1.54
C LYS A 172 15.79 8.58 -1.31
N GLU A 173 15.58 9.35 -2.38
CA GLU A 173 14.95 10.69 -2.29
C GLU A 173 13.50 10.58 -1.82
N ARG A 174 12.76 9.58 -2.29
CA ARG A 174 11.39 9.29 -1.83
C ARG A 174 11.40 8.89 -0.35
N ALA A 175 12.33 8.05 0.09
CA ALA A 175 12.45 7.66 1.50
C ALA A 175 12.75 8.88 2.39
N ALA A 176 13.67 9.76 1.97
CA ALA A 176 13.96 11.00 2.68
C ALA A 176 12.71 11.89 2.85
N GLN A 177 11.89 12.04 1.81
CA GLN A 177 10.61 12.78 1.91
C GLN A 177 9.67 12.15 2.95
N VAL A 178 9.59 10.82 3.01
CA VAL A 178 8.77 10.12 4.00
C VAL A 178 9.32 10.28 5.41
N ILE A 179 10.64 10.17 5.60
CA ILE A 179 11.31 10.35 6.89
C ILE A 179 11.07 11.77 7.42
N CYS A 180 11.26 12.80 6.58
CA CYS A 180 10.92 14.17 6.95
C CYS A 180 9.49 14.26 7.46
N ARG A 181 8.53 13.65 6.74
CA ARG A 181 7.12 13.65 7.17
C ARG A 181 6.88 12.91 8.49
N ILE A 182 7.58 11.82 8.76
CA ILE A 182 7.51 11.10 10.03
C ILE A 182 8.00 11.99 11.18
N LEU A 183 9.16 12.63 11.02
CA LEU A 183 9.75 13.52 12.03
C LEU A 183 8.84 14.72 12.32
N GLU A 184 8.22 15.31 11.27
CA GLU A 184 7.21 16.35 11.43
C GLU A 184 6.03 15.91 12.30
N LEU A 185 5.51 14.70 12.09
CA LEU A 185 4.40 14.16 12.89
C LEU A 185 4.81 13.86 14.34
N ARG A 186 6.10 13.65 14.61
CA ARG A 186 6.64 13.45 15.96
C ARG A 186 6.88 14.78 16.71
N GLY A 187 6.84 15.92 16.01
CA GLY A 187 7.24 17.20 16.58
C GLY A 187 8.76 17.36 16.71
N GLU A 188 9.52 16.48 16.06
CA GLU A 188 10.98 16.50 16.01
C GLU A 188 11.39 17.30 14.77
N LYS A 189 11.23 18.63 14.82
CA LYS A 189 11.94 19.54 13.90
C LYS A 189 13.17 20.06 14.64
N GLU A 190 14.34 19.93 14.01
CA GLU A 190 15.47 20.83 14.28
C GLU A 190 15.06 22.29 14.04
#